data_AF-A0A8T5DGZ0-F1
#
_entry.id   AF-A0A8T5DGZ0-F1
#
_cell.length_a   1.000
_cell.length_b   1.000
_cell.length_c   1.000
_cell.angle_alpha   90.00
_cell.angle_beta   90.00
_cell.angle_gamma   90.00
#
_symmetry.space_group_name_H-M   'P 1'
#
loop_
_entity.id
_entity.type
_entity.pdbx_description
1 polymer ?
#
loop_
_entity_poly.entity_id
_entity_poly.type
_entity_poly.pdbx_seq_one_letter_code
_entity_poly.pdbx_strand_id
1 'polypeptide(L)'
;MIIFNEETEDIDSEKHICYYTINNYQSIILMEVFEKKLKHPEAKEHAYVYKFDTRKIKEFDRIGEDASSSILLEAAQNNMKIVRKEGD
;
A
#
# COMPACT_ATOMS: atom_id res chain seq x y z
N MET A 1 -16.47 -14.48 -15.50
CA MET A 1 -16.28 -13.20 -14.80
C MET A 1 -17.40 -13.09 -13.78
N ILE A 2 -17.13 -13.39 -12.51
CA ILE A 2 -18.13 -13.29 -11.45
C ILE A 2 -17.92 -11.94 -10.79
N ILE A 3 -18.90 -11.05 -10.94
CA ILE A 3 -18.94 -9.74 -10.26
C ILE A 3 -19.63 -9.99 -8.92
N PHE A 4 -18.92 -9.80 -7.82
CA PHE A 4 -19.50 -9.85 -6.47
C PHE A 4 -19.91 -8.44 -6.07
N ASN A 5 -21.19 -8.26 -5.71
CA ASN A 5 -21.64 -7.07 -4.98
C ASN A 5 -21.03 -7.13 -3.58
N GLU A 6 -20.08 -6.22 -3.30
CA GLU A 6 -19.42 -6.12 -1.99
C GLU A 6 -20.33 -5.34 -1.03
N GLU A 7 -20.96 -6.04 -0.09
CA GLU A 7 -21.44 -5.40 1.14
C GLU A 7 -20.26 -5.27 2.11
N THR A 8 -20.18 -4.13 2.80
CA THR A 8 -19.00 -3.68 3.56
C THR A 8 -18.75 -4.49 4.85
N GLU A 9 -19.63 -5.42 5.19
CA GLU A 9 -19.65 -6.13 6.49
C GLU A 9 -18.74 -7.38 6.56
N ASP A 10 -18.22 -7.89 5.44
CA ASP A 10 -17.46 -9.16 5.38
C ASP A 10 -15.92 -9.01 5.41
N ILE A 11 -15.43 -7.80 5.69
CA ILE A 11 -13.99 -7.49 5.70
C ILE A 11 -13.39 -7.83 7.07
N ASP A 12 -12.53 -8.84 7.12
CA ASP A 12 -11.85 -9.32 8.34
C ASP A 12 -10.63 -8.45 8.69
N SER A 13 -9.92 -7.96 7.67
CA SER A 13 -8.75 -7.09 7.84
C SER A 13 -8.44 -6.33 6.55
N GLU A 14 -7.93 -5.12 6.71
CA GLU A 14 -7.42 -4.27 5.64
C GLU A 14 -5.98 -3.87 5.93
N LYS A 15 -5.12 -3.97 4.91
CA LYS A 15 -3.71 -3.59 5.00
C LYS A 15 -3.30 -2.74 3.81
N HIS A 16 -2.68 -1.61 4.10
CA HIS A 16 -2.05 -0.74 3.10
C HIS A 16 -0.53 -0.96 3.11
N ILE A 17 0.04 -1.23 1.95
CA ILE A 17 1.48 -1.42 1.77
C ILE A 17 1.96 -0.41 0.72
N CYS A 18 2.77 0.56 1.15
CA CYS A 18 3.36 1.56 0.25
C CYS A 18 4.81 1.21 -0.06
N TYR A 19 5.18 1.26 -1.34
CA TYR A 19 6.57 1.08 -1.77
C TYR A 19 6.89 1.92 -3.00
N TYR A 20 8.16 2.24 -3.16
CA TYR A 20 8.68 2.90 -4.36
C TYR A 20 9.16 1.85 -5.37
N THR A 21 8.82 2.05 -6.64
CA THR A 21 9.34 1.25 -7.77
C THR A 21 9.86 2.16 -8.87
N ILE A 22 10.63 1.61 -9.81
CA ILE A 22 11.22 2.35 -10.93
C ILE A 22 10.62 1.83 -12.24
N ASN A 23 10.09 2.73 -13.06
CA ASN A 23 9.63 2.40 -14.42
C ASN A 23 10.69 2.83 -15.45
N ASN A 24 11.18 1.86 -16.24
CA ASN A 24 12.10 2.07 -17.36
C ASN A 24 13.29 2.99 -17.07
N TYR A 25 13.77 3.01 -15.83
CA TYR A 25 14.85 3.88 -15.33
C TYR A 25 14.59 5.40 -15.44
N GLN A 26 13.39 5.82 -15.86
CA GLN A 26 13.05 7.23 -16.09
C GLN A 26 12.31 7.86 -14.92
N SER A 27 11.41 7.10 -14.28
CA SER A 27 10.55 7.62 -13.23
C SER A 27 10.60 6.75 -11.99
N ILE A 28 10.52 7.38 -10.83
CA ILE A 28 10.28 6.72 -9.54
C ILE A 28 8.81 6.87 -9.21
N ILE A 29 8.16 5.77 -8.86
CA ILE A 29 6.72 5.70 -8.67
C ILE A 29 6.44 5.23 -7.25
N LEU A 30 5.68 6.01 -6.47
CA LEU A 30 5.08 5.58 -5.22
C LEU A 30 3.81 4.79 -5.54
N MET A 31 3.86 3.50 -5.22
CA MET A 31 2.76 2.57 -5.36
C MET A 31 2.17 2.25 -3.99
N GLU A 32 0.86 2.01 -3.95
CA GLU A 32 0.21 1.38 -2.82
C GLU A 32 -0.49 0.10 -3.27
N VAL A 33 -0.33 -0.93 -2.47
CA VAL A 33 -1.09 -2.17 -2.55
C VAL A 33 -2.04 -2.21 -1.36
N PHE A 34 -3.33 -2.31 -1.69
CA PHE A 34 -4.38 -2.51 -0.72
C PHE A 34 -4.76 -3.99 -0.70
N GLU A 35 -4.48 -4.64 0.42
CA GLU A 35 -4.83 -6.03 0.69
C GLU A 35 -6.09 -6.05 1.56
N LYS A 36 -7.16 -6.65 1.03
CA LYS A 36 -8.38 -6.96 1.79
C LYS A 36 -8.44 -8.46 2.05
N LYS A 37 -8.55 -8.83 3.31
CA LYS A 37 -8.87 -10.20 3.72
C LYS A 37 -10.37 -10.32 3.95
N LEU A 38 -11.03 -11.13 3.14
CA LEU A 38 -12.46 -11.35 3.16
C LEU A 38 -12.74 -12.76 3.69
N LYS A 39 -13.82 -12.93 4.44
CA LYS A 39 -14.33 -14.28 4.73
C LYS A 39 -14.85 -14.92 3.45
N HIS A 40 -14.59 -16.20 3.26
CA HIS A 40 -15.14 -16.90 2.11
C HIS A 40 -16.66 -17.12 2.34
N PRO A 41 -17.55 -16.55 1.51
CA PRO A 41 -18.99 -16.48 1.82
C PRO A 41 -19.66 -17.86 1.90
N GLU A 42 -19.13 -18.84 1.18
CA GLU A 42 -19.69 -20.20 1.11
C GLU A 42 -18.90 -21.22 1.95
N ALA A 43 -17.84 -20.82 2.64
CA ALA A 43 -17.02 -21.78 3.38
C ALA A 43 -17.62 -22.04 4.76
N LYS A 44 -17.82 -23.32 5.08
CA LYS A 44 -18.29 -23.78 6.40
C LYS A 44 -17.19 -23.75 7.47
N GLU A 45 -15.94 -23.56 7.06
CA GLU A 45 -14.75 -23.47 7.92
C GLU A 45 -14.12 -22.06 7.84
N HIS A 46 -13.09 -21.79 8.64
CA HIS A 46 -12.33 -20.53 8.60
C HIS A 46 -11.48 -20.39 7.33
N ALA A 47 -12.13 -20.25 6.17
CA ALA A 47 -11.49 -19.96 4.90
C ALA A 47 -11.62 -18.47 4.55
N TYR A 48 -10.57 -17.91 3.97
CA TYR A 48 -10.47 -16.50 3.62
C TYR A 48 -10.02 -16.33 2.17
N VAL A 49 -10.49 -15.25 1.54
CA VAL A 49 -10.07 -14.81 0.22
C VAL A 49 -9.32 -13.50 0.37
N TYR A 50 -8.18 -13.38 -0.30
CA TYR A 50 -7.42 -12.13 -0.33
C TYR A 50 -7.65 -11.44 -1.68
N LYS A 51 -8.06 -10.17 -1.62
CA LYS A 51 -8.11 -9.29 -2.79
C LYS A 51 -7.01 -8.25 -2.68
N PHE A 52 -6.32 -8.03 -3.79
CA PHE A 52 -5.25 -7.05 -3.90
C PHE A 52 -5.62 -6.02 -4.95
N ASP A 53 -5.65 -4.75 -4.55
CA ASP A 53 -5.76 -3.63 -5.48
C ASP A 53 -4.45 -2.85 -5.46
N THR A 54 -3.93 -2.48 -6.63
CA THR A 54 -2.67 -1.77 -6.77
C THR A 54 -2.91 -0.44 -7.45
N ARG A 55 -2.54 0.65 -6.78
CA ARG A 55 -2.69 2.00 -7.34
C ARG A 55 -1.37 2.77 -7.34
N LYS A 56 -1.22 3.61 -8.37
CA LYS A 56 -0.16 4.62 -8.43
C LYS A 56 -0.61 5.83 -7.62
N ILE A 57 0.12 6.14 -6.55
CA ILE A 57 -0.14 7.34 -5.74
C ILE A 57 0.53 8.56 -6.37
N LYS A 58 1.81 8.43 -6.73
CA LYS A 58 2.62 9.54 -7.22
C LYS A 58 3.74 9.05 -8.13
N GLU A 59 4.17 9.90 -9.05
CA GLU A 59 5.28 9.65 -9.96
C GLU A 59 6.21 10.86 -9.99
N PHE A 60 7.51 10.59 -10.00
CA PHE A 60 8.58 11.57 -9.99
C PHE A 60 9.54 11.28 -11.13
N ASP A 61 9.88 12.29 -11.93
CA ASP A 61 10.91 12.17 -12.96
C ASP A 61 12.29 12.08 -12.30
N ARG A 62 13.04 11.02 -12.60
CA ARG A 62 14.34 10.74 -11.97
C ARG A 62 15.44 11.74 -12.39
N ILE A 63 15.26 12.44 -13.50
CA ILE A 63 16.26 13.35 -14.08
C ILE A 63 16.25 14.72 -13.38
N GLY A 64 15.18 15.06 -12.65
CA GLY A 64 15.15 16.26 -11.79
C GLY A 64 15.87 16.00 -10.47
N GLU A 65 16.77 16.91 -10.06
CA GLU A 65 17.44 16.89 -8.73
C GLU A 65 16.44 16.82 -7.55
N ASP A 66 15.19 17.21 -7.79
CA ASP A 66 14.09 17.20 -6.82
C ASP A 66 13.58 15.79 -6.46
N ALA A 67 13.74 14.78 -7.33
CA ALA A 67 13.12 13.47 -7.13
C ALA A 67 13.83 12.63 -6.04
N SER A 68 15.16 12.55 -6.08
CA SER A 68 15.96 11.87 -5.06
C SER A 68 15.84 12.56 -3.71
N SER A 69 15.85 13.89 -3.70
CA SER A 69 15.73 14.72 -2.50
C SER A 69 14.36 14.59 -1.83
N SER A 70 13.27 14.58 -2.61
CA SER A 70 11.91 14.42 -2.09
C SER A 70 11.66 13.02 -1.53
N ILE A 71 12.17 11.97 -2.18
CA ILE A 71 12.02 10.59 -1.71
C ILE A 71 12.82 10.36 -0.43
N LEU A 72 14.06 10.86 -0.36
CA LEU A 72 14.86 10.80 0.86
C LEU A 72 14.22 11.60 2.00
N LEU A 73 13.59 12.74 1.71
CA LEU A 73 12.88 13.55 2.69
C LEU A 73 11.61 12.84 3.20
N GLU A 74 10.79 12.27 2.32
CA GLU A 74 9.60 11.50 2.71
C GLU A 74 9.98 10.23 3.49
N ALA A 75 11.05 9.53 3.10
CA ALA A 75 11.57 8.38 3.84
C ALA A 75 12.13 8.78 5.21
N ALA A 76 12.83 9.91 5.31
CA ALA A 76 13.36 10.44 6.58
C ALA A 76 12.22 10.87 7.52
N GLN A 77 11.21 11.58 7.00
CA GLN A 77 10.05 12.02 7.78
C GLN A 77 9.21 10.85 8.31
N ASN A 78 9.05 9.77 7.53
CA ASN A 78 8.35 8.58 7.99
C ASN A 78 9.14 7.78 9.04
N ASN A 79 10.47 7.70 8.92
CA ASN A 79 11.32 7.02 9.91
C ASN A 79 11.45 7.80 11.24
N MET A 80 11.34 9.14 11.23
CA MET A 80 11.40 9.93 12.47
C MET A 80 10.14 9.79 13.34
N LYS A 81 8.98 9.40 12.79
CA LYS A 81 7.75 9.18 13.59
C LYS A 81 7.82 7.94 14.50
N ILE A 82 8.78 7.03 14.29
CA ILE A 82 8.91 5.77 15.06
C ILE A 82 9.77 5.94 16.33
N VAL A 83 10.31 7.13 16.60
CA VAL A 83 11.12 7.39 17.81
C VAL A 83 10.39 8.33 18.78
N ARG A 84 9.13 8.02 19.13
CA ARG A 84 8.46 8.56 20.34
C ARG A 84 7.44 7.58 20.91
N LYS A 85 7.95 6.61 21.67
CA LYS A 85 7.38 6.10 22.93
C LYS A 85 8.59 5.80 23.82
N GLU A 86 8.95 6.72 24.72
CA GLU A 86 8.62 6.67 26.16
C GLU A 86 9.10 5.33 26.78
N GLY A 87 10.10 5.27 27.65
CA GLY A 87 10.74 6.36 28.37
C GLY A 87 9.85 6.98 29.43
N ASP A 88 8.97 6.20 30.06
CA ASP A 88 8.40 6.42 31.39
C ASP A 88 8.09 5.06 32.05
#